data_AF-A0A9X3PMY0-F1
#
_entry.id   AF-A0A9X3PMY0-F1
#
_cell.length_a   1.000
_cell.length_b   1.000
_cell.length_c   1.000
_cell.angle_alpha   90.00
_cell.angle_beta   90.00
_cell.angle_gamma   90.00
#
_symmetry.space_group_name_H-M   'P 1'
#
loop_
_entity.id
_entity.type
_entity.pdbx_description
1 polymer ?
#
loop_
_entity_poly.entity_id
_entity_poly.type
_entity_poly.pdbx_seq_one_letter_code
_entity_poly.pdbx_strand_id
1 'polypeptide(L)'
;MATARDLMHTGCTCVKSNDTAANAARMMAELDVGSMPICGADDDKLHGMVTDRDLVLQVMAKGHDPETYTVDQLPQGHLFLADANEDVDLTIAKMKEHQISRLPVIDQGRLVGIISLGDVAHRMPESVTGDLAGSIKS
;
A
#
# COMPACT_ATOMS: atom_id res chain seq x y z
N MET A 1 23.48 7.38 3.66
CA MET A 1 22.32 7.12 4.54
C MET A 1 21.51 6.03 3.88
N ALA A 2 20.81 5.20 4.65
CA ALA A 2 19.92 4.20 4.08
C ALA A 2 18.74 4.90 3.40
N THR A 3 18.29 4.34 2.28
CA THR A 3 17.21 4.89 1.45
C THR A 3 15.98 3.98 1.47
N ALA A 4 14.84 4.48 1.02
CA ALA A 4 13.62 3.71 0.83
C ALA A 4 13.89 2.41 0.04
N ARG A 5 14.78 2.45 -0.96
CA ARG A 5 15.20 1.27 -1.73
C ARG A 5 15.86 0.18 -0.88
N ASP A 6 16.61 0.55 0.15
CA ASP A 6 17.28 -0.40 1.04
C ASP A 6 16.29 -1.06 2.02
N LEU A 7 15.15 -0.41 2.25
CA LEU A 7 14.10 -0.87 3.16
C LEU A 7 12.97 -1.63 2.47
N MET A 8 12.69 -1.35 1.20
CA MET A 8 11.55 -1.93 0.47
C MET A 8 11.74 -3.41 0.12
N HIS A 9 10.62 -4.08 -0.13
CA HIS A 9 10.64 -5.31 -0.93
C HIS A 9 10.26 -5.02 -2.39
N THR A 10 10.84 -5.81 -3.29
CA THR A 10 10.65 -5.69 -4.74
C THR A 10 9.62 -6.71 -5.24
N GLY A 11 9.10 -6.53 -6.45
CA GLY A 11 8.13 -7.46 -7.02
C GLY A 11 6.74 -7.35 -6.38
N CYS A 12 6.37 -6.15 -5.91
CA CYS A 12 5.04 -5.91 -5.36
C CYS A 12 3.98 -6.16 -6.45
N THR A 13 3.05 -7.06 -6.15
CA THR A 13 1.90 -7.32 -7.02
C THR A 13 0.90 -6.19 -6.89
N CYS A 14 0.48 -5.60 -8.01
CA CYS A 14 -0.65 -4.68 -8.05
C CYS A 14 -1.94 -5.40 -8.40
N VAL A 15 -3.06 -4.87 -7.89
CA VAL A 15 -4.36 -5.07 -8.55
C VAL A 15 -4.46 -4.12 -9.74
N LYS A 16 -5.12 -4.53 -10.81
CA LYS A 16 -5.41 -3.67 -11.95
C LYS A 16 -6.62 -2.79 -11.67
N SER A 17 -6.65 -1.59 -12.22
CA SER A 17 -7.75 -0.63 -12.00
C SER A 17 -9.14 -1.20 -12.37
N ASN A 18 -9.18 -2.10 -13.34
CA ASN A 18 -10.38 -2.81 -13.80
C ASN A 18 -10.61 -4.17 -13.14
N ASP A 19 -9.76 -4.58 -12.19
CA ASP A 19 -10.04 -5.77 -11.38
C ASP A 19 -11.24 -5.52 -10.46
N THR A 20 -11.97 -6.59 -10.18
CA THR A 20 -13.11 -6.54 -9.27
C THR A 20 -12.66 -6.47 -7.82
N ALA A 21 -13.53 -5.93 -6.95
CA ALA A 21 -13.33 -5.93 -5.52
C ALA A 21 -13.12 -7.35 -4.96
N ALA A 22 -13.83 -8.34 -5.51
CA ALA A 22 -13.66 -9.75 -5.17
C ALA A 22 -12.27 -10.29 -5.57
N ASN A 23 -11.74 -9.88 -6.74
CA ASN A 23 -10.39 -10.28 -7.14
C ASN A 23 -9.34 -9.64 -6.22
N ALA A 24 -9.47 -8.35 -5.93
CA ALA A 24 -8.59 -7.65 -5.00
C ALA A 24 -8.58 -8.32 -3.61
N ALA A 25 -9.76 -8.67 -3.07
CA ALA A 25 -9.87 -9.39 -1.80
C ALA A 25 -9.18 -10.76 -1.83
N ARG A 26 -9.33 -11.51 -2.93
CA ARG A 26 -8.67 -12.81 -3.10
C ARG A 26 -7.15 -12.67 -3.16
N MET A 27 -6.64 -11.72 -3.92
CA MET A 27 -5.21 -11.44 -4.00
C MET A 27 -4.64 -11.01 -2.64
N MET A 28 -5.38 -10.19 -1.89
CA MET A 28 -5.02 -9.83 -0.51
C MET A 28 -4.93 -11.06 0.39
N ALA A 29 -5.89 -11.98 0.31
CA ALA A 29 -5.88 -13.21 1.09
C ALA A 29 -4.75 -14.18 0.68
N GLU A 30 -4.50 -14.33 -0.61
CA GLU A 30 -3.43 -15.20 -1.15
C GLU A 30 -2.03 -14.70 -0.76
N LEU A 31 -1.84 -13.39 -0.73
CA LEU A 31 -0.57 -12.76 -0.39
C LEU A 31 -0.41 -12.44 1.10
N ASP A 32 -1.45 -12.69 1.91
CA ASP A 32 -1.53 -12.34 3.33
C ASP A 32 -1.23 -10.85 3.60
N VAL A 33 -1.94 -9.96 2.89
CA VAL A 33 -1.79 -8.50 3.00
C VAL A 33 -3.14 -7.79 3.13
N GLY A 34 -3.20 -6.75 3.96
CA GLY A 34 -4.40 -5.91 4.13
C GLY A 34 -4.50 -4.72 3.16
N SER A 35 -3.48 -4.47 2.34
CA SER A 35 -3.50 -3.39 1.35
C SER A 35 -2.60 -3.65 0.15
N MET A 36 -3.00 -3.14 -1.02
CA MET A 36 -2.34 -3.36 -2.30
C MET A 36 -2.34 -2.09 -3.17
N PRO A 37 -1.29 -1.88 -3.99
CA PRO A 37 -1.29 -0.83 -4.99
C PRO A 37 -2.28 -1.14 -6.12
N ILE A 38 -2.96 -0.10 -6.59
CA ILE A 38 -3.80 -0.13 -7.78
C ILE A 38 -2.96 0.42 -8.93
N CYS A 39 -2.70 -0.41 -9.92
CA CYS A 39 -1.96 -0.03 -11.12
C CYS A 39 -2.89 0.06 -12.33
N GLY A 40 -2.63 0.99 -13.25
CA GLY A 40 -3.40 1.13 -14.48
C GLY A 40 -3.46 -0.17 -15.27
N ALA A 41 -4.59 -0.43 -15.91
CA ALA A 41 -4.77 -1.61 -16.76
C ALA A 41 -3.78 -1.64 -17.92
N ASP A 42 -3.48 -0.46 -18.51
CA ASP A 42 -2.72 -0.35 -19.77
C ASP A 42 -1.31 0.24 -19.63
N ASP A 43 -1.01 0.98 -18.56
CA ASP A 43 0.25 1.75 -18.45
C ASP A 43 1.13 1.38 -17.24
N ASP A 44 0.70 0.39 -16.45
CA ASP A 44 1.34 -0.06 -15.20
C ASP A 44 1.65 1.07 -14.21
N LYS A 45 1.05 2.26 -14.38
CA LYS A 45 1.26 3.37 -13.46
C LYS A 45 0.47 3.17 -12.19
N LEU A 46 1.04 3.62 -11.09
CA LEU A 46 0.35 3.61 -9.80
C LEU A 46 -0.76 4.66 -9.79
N HIS A 47 -2.00 4.21 -9.63
CA HIS A 47 -3.19 5.06 -9.58
C HIS A 47 -3.68 5.27 -8.14
N GLY A 48 -3.38 4.33 -7.23
CA GLY A 48 -3.87 4.41 -5.87
C GLY A 48 -3.45 3.23 -5.01
N MET A 49 -4.09 3.13 -3.85
CA MET A 49 -4.02 2.00 -2.94
C MET A 49 -5.44 1.54 -2.63
N VAL A 50 -5.62 0.24 -2.42
CA VAL A 50 -6.84 -0.36 -1.88
C VAL A 50 -6.51 -1.07 -0.58
N THR A 51 -7.36 -0.92 0.42
CA THR A 51 -7.30 -1.64 1.70
C THR A 51 -8.49 -2.56 1.90
N ASP A 52 -8.36 -3.58 2.73
CA ASP A 52 -9.47 -4.41 3.21
C ASP A 52 -10.63 -3.57 3.78
N ARG A 53 -10.31 -2.51 4.53
CA ARG A 53 -11.26 -1.54 5.06
C ARG A 53 -12.02 -0.81 3.95
N ASP A 54 -11.36 -0.44 2.86
CA ASP A 54 -12.04 0.16 1.71
C ASP A 54 -13.05 -0.81 1.10
N LEU A 55 -12.66 -2.08 0.93
CA LEU A 55 -13.58 -3.11 0.42
C LEU A 55 -14.79 -3.29 1.34
N VAL A 56 -14.58 -3.33 2.65
CA VAL A 56 -15.67 -3.45 3.63
C VAL A 56 -16.58 -2.22 3.61
N LEU A 57 -16.03 -1.01 3.70
CA LEU A 57 -16.81 0.21 3.86
C LEU A 57 -17.44 0.71 2.57
N GLN A 58 -16.76 0.53 1.44
CA GLN A 58 -17.20 1.09 0.17
C GLN A 58 -17.98 0.08 -0.67
N VAL A 59 -17.68 -1.22 -0.57
CA VAL A 59 -18.36 -2.25 -1.37
C VAL A 59 -19.42 -2.95 -0.53
N MET A 60 -19.01 -3.65 0.53
CA MET A 60 -19.90 -4.51 1.32
C MET A 60 -20.96 -3.70 2.07
N ALA A 61 -20.55 -2.68 2.82
CA ALA A 61 -21.46 -1.87 3.64
C ALA A 61 -22.47 -1.06 2.80
N LYS A 62 -22.13 -0.77 1.53
CA LYS A 62 -23.03 -0.07 0.60
C LYS A 62 -23.89 -1.01 -0.26
N GLY A 63 -23.70 -2.32 -0.13
CA GLY A 63 -24.46 -3.33 -0.87
C GLY A 63 -24.11 -3.41 -2.37
N HIS A 64 -22.89 -3.04 -2.76
CA HIS A 64 -22.40 -3.29 -4.11
C HIS A 64 -22.02 -4.77 -4.30
N ASP A 65 -22.19 -5.28 -5.51
CA ASP A 65 -21.77 -6.64 -5.86
C ASP A 65 -20.24 -6.66 -6.10
N PRO A 66 -19.47 -7.37 -5.25
CA PRO A 66 -18.01 -7.37 -5.35
C PRO A 66 -17.47 -8.07 -6.61
N GLU A 67 -18.28 -8.86 -7.33
CA GLU A 67 -17.89 -9.50 -8.58
C GLU A 67 -18.02 -8.57 -9.80
N THR A 68 -18.67 -7.41 -9.65
CA THR A 68 -18.84 -6.44 -10.75
C THR A 68 -18.32 -5.04 -10.41
N TYR A 69 -18.20 -4.72 -9.12
CA TYR A 69 -17.62 -3.47 -8.64
C TYR A 69 -16.10 -3.50 -8.83
N THR A 70 -15.56 -2.58 -9.62
CA THR A 70 -14.13 -2.49 -9.93
C THR A 70 -13.40 -1.60 -8.93
N VAL A 71 -12.10 -1.86 -8.71
CA VAL A 71 -11.31 -1.13 -7.71
C VAL A 71 -11.13 0.35 -8.04
N ASP A 72 -11.18 0.76 -9.31
CA ASP A 72 -11.15 2.17 -9.71
C ASP A 72 -12.38 2.98 -9.30
N GLN A 73 -13.48 2.31 -8.96
CA GLN A 73 -14.69 2.95 -8.43
C GLN A 73 -14.55 3.31 -6.95
N LEU A 74 -13.56 2.73 -6.23
CA LEU A 74 -13.29 3.10 -4.85
C LEU A 74 -12.88 4.58 -4.78
N PRO A 75 -13.28 5.30 -3.71
CA PRO A 75 -12.81 6.65 -3.49
C PRO A 75 -11.28 6.64 -3.46
N GLN A 76 -10.66 7.29 -4.44
CA GLN A 76 -9.21 7.43 -4.46
C GLN A 76 -8.83 8.44 -3.37
N GLY A 77 -8.35 7.92 -2.24
CA GLY A 77 -7.78 8.71 -1.16
C GLY A 77 -6.49 9.41 -1.58
N HIS A 78 -5.83 10.07 -0.63
CA HIS A 78 -4.51 10.62 -0.87
C HIS A 78 -3.49 9.49 -1.04
N LEU A 79 -2.84 9.47 -2.21
CA LEU A 79 -1.76 8.53 -2.49
C LEU A 79 -0.46 9.04 -1.88
N PHE A 80 -0.03 8.43 -0.79
CA PHE A 80 1.26 8.70 -0.16
C PHE A 80 2.33 7.79 -0.76
N LEU A 81 3.48 8.38 -1.12
CA LEU A 81 4.57 7.69 -1.82
C LEU A 81 5.93 8.08 -1.21
N ALA A 82 6.89 7.16 -1.31
CA ALA A 82 8.30 7.43 -1.12
C ALA A 82 9.03 7.41 -2.47
N ASP A 83 9.95 8.36 -2.68
CA ASP A 83 10.94 8.21 -3.75
C ASP A 83 11.94 7.12 -3.36
N ALA A 84 12.43 6.34 -4.31
CA ALA A 84 13.37 5.25 -4.02
C ALA A 84 14.68 5.74 -3.38
N ASN A 85 15.06 7.00 -3.59
CA ASN A 85 16.26 7.61 -2.99
C ASN A 85 15.93 8.44 -1.74
N GLU A 86 14.67 8.44 -1.30
CA GLU A 86 14.24 9.10 -0.07
C GLU A 86 14.95 8.49 1.14
N ASP A 87 15.31 9.34 2.10
CA ASP A 87 15.90 8.90 3.36
C ASP A 87 14.91 8.02 4.15
N VAL A 88 15.43 6.95 4.76
CA VAL A 88 14.60 6.00 5.52
C VAL A 88 13.87 6.66 6.69
N ASP A 89 14.50 7.60 7.41
CA ASP A 89 13.86 8.24 8.56
C ASP A 89 12.68 9.12 8.11
N LEU A 90 12.83 9.81 6.97
CA LEU A 90 11.75 10.57 6.35
C LEU A 90 10.61 9.64 5.88
N THR A 91 10.97 8.50 5.30
CA THR A 91 10.02 7.48 4.85
C THR A 91 9.19 6.95 6.02
N ILE A 92 9.83 6.61 7.15
CA ILE A 92 9.17 6.15 8.37
C ILE A 92 8.32 7.26 8.99
N ALA A 93 8.79 8.51 8.98
CA ALA A 93 8.03 9.65 9.47
C ALA A 93 6.72 9.83 8.69
N LYS A 94 6.73 9.71 7.36
CA LYS A 94 5.51 9.73 6.53
C LYS A 94 4.55 8.61 6.90
N MET A 95 5.06 7.40 7.14
CA MET A 95 4.22 6.27 7.57
C MET A 95 3.51 6.56 8.90
N LYS A 96 4.22 7.20 9.86
CA LYS A 96 3.64 7.63 11.15
C LYS A 96 2.60 8.73 10.95
N GLU A 97 2.96 9.78 10.24
CA GLU A 97 2.13 10.97 10.03
C GLU A 97 0.78 10.61 9.40
N HIS A 98 0.82 9.75 8.38
CA HIS A 98 -0.38 9.33 7.66
C HIS A 98 -1.01 8.06 8.22
N GLN A 99 -0.46 7.50 9.30
CA GLN A 99 -0.92 6.28 9.95
C GLN A 99 -1.10 5.10 8.98
N ILE A 100 -0.14 4.92 8.07
CA ILE A 100 -0.17 3.88 7.04
C ILE A 100 0.82 2.76 7.32
N SER A 101 0.36 1.52 7.18
CA SER A 101 1.17 0.32 7.39
C SER A 101 1.94 -0.13 6.16
N ARG A 102 1.63 0.42 4.97
CA ARG A 102 2.36 0.18 3.73
C ARG A 102 2.50 1.46 2.93
N LEU A 103 3.68 1.68 2.35
CA LEU A 103 4.02 2.86 1.56
C LEU A 103 4.65 2.42 0.23
N PRO A 104 4.00 2.70 -0.91
CA PRO A 104 4.57 2.41 -2.22
C PRO A 104 5.82 3.24 -2.48
N VAL A 105 6.81 2.60 -3.11
CA VAL A 105 8.08 3.24 -3.48
C VAL A 105 8.12 3.42 -4.99
N ILE A 106 8.34 4.66 -5.41
CA ILE A 106 8.42 5.04 -6.82
C ILE A 106 9.84 5.46 -7.21
N ASP A 107 10.20 5.16 -8.45
CA ASP A 107 11.43 5.64 -9.08
C ASP A 107 11.10 6.09 -10.50
N GLN A 108 11.43 7.34 -10.84
CA GLN A 108 11.11 7.93 -12.14
C GLN A 108 9.64 7.77 -12.55
N GLY A 109 8.71 7.88 -11.59
CA GLY A 109 7.27 7.78 -11.80
C GLY A 109 6.74 6.35 -11.97
N ARG A 110 7.56 5.32 -11.69
CA ARG A 110 7.15 3.91 -11.73
C ARG A 110 7.21 3.28 -10.35
N LEU A 111 6.24 2.43 -10.04
CA LEU A 111 6.28 1.61 -8.83
C LEU A 111 7.43 0.61 -8.92
N VAL A 112 8.35 0.65 -7.96
CA VAL A 112 9.51 -0.26 -7.91
C VAL A 112 9.51 -1.18 -6.69
N GLY A 113 8.66 -0.89 -5.70
CA GLY A 113 8.53 -1.70 -4.50
C GLY A 113 7.51 -1.13 -3.53
N ILE A 114 7.44 -1.74 -2.37
CA ILE A 114 6.61 -1.26 -1.26
C ILE A 114 7.35 -1.50 0.05
N ILE A 115 7.16 -0.59 0.99
CA ILE A 115 7.66 -0.72 2.36
C ILE A 115 6.47 -1.02 3.25
N SER A 116 6.52 -2.10 4.00
CA SER A 116 5.52 -2.44 5.01
C SER A 116 6.04 -2.15 6.42
N LEU A 117 5.12 -2.07 7.38
CA LEU A 117 5.45 -2.07 8.81
C LEU A 117 6.32 -3.27 9.18
N GLY A 118 6.09 -4.44 8.57
CA GLY A 118 6.92 -5.63 8.76
C GLY A 118 8.34 -5.47 8.24
N ASP A 119 8.54 -4.76 7.12
CA ASP A 119 9.87 -4.45 6.60
C ASP A 119 10.63 -3.53 7.55
N VAL A 120 9.96 -2.50 8.09
CA VAL A 120 10.53 -1.63 9.14
C VAL A 120 10.90 -2.47 10.36
N ALA A 121 9.99 -3.34 10.81
CA ALA A 121 10.22 -4.20 11.96
C ALA A 121 11.43 -5.13 11.81
N HIS A 122 11.69 -5.60 10.59
CA HIS A 122 12.79 -6.53 10.32
C HIS A 122 14.14 -5.83 10.12
N ARG A 123 14.14 -4.60 9.60
CA ARG A 123 15.37 -3.90 9.16
C ARG A 123 15.77 -2.73 10.05
N MET A 124 14.91 -2.27 10.94
CA MET A 124 15.15 -1.13 11.85
C MET A 124 15.22 -1.56 13.31
N PRO A 125 15.87 -0.76 14.19
CA PRO A 125 15.89 -1.02 15.63
C PRO A 125 14.49 -1.10 16.24
N GLU A 126 14.32 -1.93 17.26
CA GLU A 126 13.05 -2.16 17.94
C GLU A 126 12.41 -0.86 18.48
N SER A 127 13.22 0.10 18.92
CA SER A 127 12.74 1.41 19.38
C SER A 127 12.00 2.20 18.28
N VAL A 128 12.50 2.14 17.04
CA VAL A 128 11.90 2.81 15.88
C VAL A 128 10.61 2.10 15.48
N THR A 129 10.66 0.78 15.45
CA THR A 129 9.53 -0.09 15.10
C THR A 129 8.38 0.03 16.10
N GLY A 130 8.65 -0.03 17.40
CA GLY A 130 7.64 0.07 18.45
C GLY A 130 6.92 1.41 18.41
N ASP A 131 7.65 2.50 18.16
CA ASP A 131 7.08 3.84 18.00
C ASP A 131 6.20 3.96 16.73
N LEU A 132 6.64 3.37 15.61
CA LEU A 132 5.83 3.31 14.38
C LEU A 132 4.55 2.48 14.59
N ALA A 133 4.67 1.27 15.15
CA ALA A 133 3.54 0.40 15.41
C ALA A 133 2.53 1.05 16.38
N GLY A 134 3.00 1.76 17.40
CA GLY A 134 2.14 2.52 18.32
C GLY A 134 1.43 3.71 17.67
N SER A 135 1.95 4.24 16.56
CA SER A 135 1.38 5.40 15.85
C SER A 135 0.30 5.00 14.84
N ILE A 136 0.36 3.78 14.30
CA ILE A 136 -0.60 3.26 13.32
C ILE A 136 -1.76 2.59 14.06
N LYS A 137 -2.96 3.16 13.94
CA LYS A 137 -4.17 2.55 14.51
C LYS A 137 -4.70 1.50 13.54
N SER A 138 -4.86 0.27 14.02
CA SER A 138 -5.58 -0.81 13.32
C SER A 138 -7.09 -0.61 13.39
#